data_AF-A0AAW9BXR8-F1
#
_entry.id   AF-A0AAW9BXR8-F1
#
_cell.length_a   1.000
_cell.length_b   1.000
_cell.length_c   1.000
_cell.angle_alpha   90.00
_cell.angle_beta   90.00
_cell.angle_gamma   90.00
#
_symmetry.space_group_name_H-M   'P 1'
#
loop_
_entity.id
_entity.type
_entity.pdbx_description
1 polymer ?
#
loop_
_entity_poly.entity_id
_entity_poly.type
_entity_poly.pdbx_seq_one_letter_code
_entity_poly.pdbx_strand_id
1 'polypeptide(L)'
;HPTKDRIGYLFLDEHLEQSNEINLSVWVYKQRVAAGAFSNFNWNNPKDLPENMKEKLTIFHNSVEIPRDLVLASPTLSQSTKNEITSILLKMDASPEGLHALDVFQNTKRISALTPDMATSLDTVRKSVNLLPKAN
;
A
#
# COMPACT_ATOMS: atom_id res chain seq x y z
N HIS A 1 -11.08 14.81 -21.40
CA HIS A 1 -9.71 14.70 -21.92
C HIS A 1 -8.94 15.95 -21.54
N PRO A 2 -7.68 15.83 -21.07
CA PRO A 2 -6.86 16.99 -20.77
C PRO A 2 -6.63 17.83 -22.04
N THR A 3 -6.41 19.14 -21.89
CA THR A 3 -6.07 20.02 -23.01
C THR A 3 -4.77 19.56 -23.66
N LYS A 4 -4.56 19.92 -24.93
CA LYS A 4 -3.28 19.71 -25.63
C LYS A 4 -2.13 20.21 -24.73
N ASP A 5 -1.08 19.40 -24.60
CA ASP A 5 0.12 19.64 -23.78
C ASP A 5 -0.06 19.55 -22.24
N ARG A 6 -1.13 18.89 -21.76
CA ARG A 6 -1.29 18.57 -20.34
C ARG A 6 -1.47 17.08 -20.09
N ILE A 7 -0.90 16.62 -18.97
CA ILE A 7 -1.19 15.30 -18.41
C ILE A 7 -2.41 15.45 -17.50
N GLY A 8 -3.45 14.65 -17.76
CA GLY A 8 -4.59 14.51 -16.86
C GLY A 8 -4.36 13.32 -15.93
N TYR A 9 -4.84 13.42 -14.70
CA TYR A 9 -4.93 12.31 -13.76
C TYR A 9 -6.37 12.18 -13.28
N LEU A 10 -6.73 11.00 -12.81
CA LEU A 10 -8.02 10.70 -12.19
C LEU A 10 -7.81 9.62 -11.14
N PHE A 11 -8.69 9.58 -10.14
CA PHE A 11 -8.75 8.49 -9.19
C PHE A 11 -9.98 7.62 -9.50
N LEU A 12 -9.81 6.30 -9.58
CA LEU A 12 -10.87 5.41 -10.09
C LEU A 12 -12.07 5.32 -9.15
N ASP A 13 -11.85 5.48 -7.85
CA ASP A 13 -12.88 5.56 -6.82
C ASP A 13 -13.80 6.78 -6.99
N GLU A 14 -13.31 7.89 -7.54
CA GLU A 14 -14.13 9.06 -7.88
C GLU A 14 -15.05 8.82 -9.09
N HIS A 15 -14.82 7.76 -9.87
CA HIS A 15 -15.49 7.52 -11.15
C HIS A 15 -16.25 6.20 -11.24
N LEU A 16 -16.15 5.32 -10.23
CA LEU A 16 -16.80 4.02 -10.20
C LEU A 16 -17.55 3.84 -8.88
N GLU A 17 -18.81 3.41 -8.93
CA GLU A 17 -19.59 3.08 -7.72
C GLU A 17 -18.91 2.00 -6.87
N GLN A 18 -18.19 1.09 -7.53
CA GLN A 18 -17.31 0.11 -6.90
C GLN A 18 -16.00 0.07 -7.67
N SER A 19 -14.92 0.49 -7.03
CA SER A 19 -13.56 0.31 -7.53
C SER A 19 -12.91 -0.88 -6.81
N ASN A 20 -12.18 -1.70 -7.56
CA ASN A 20 -11.30 -2.72 -7.04
C ASN A 20 -10.00 -2.71 -7.85
N GLU A 21 -9.03 -3.52 -7.42
CA GLU A 21 -7.68 -3.50 -7.95
C GLU A 21 -7.60 -3.93 -9.43
N ILE A 22 -8.53 -4.78 -9.88
CA ILE A 22 -8.63 -5.20 -11.29
C ILE A 22 -9.13 -4.08 -12.21
N ASN A 23 -9.93 -3.12 -11.72
CA ASN A 23 -10.42 -2.03 -12.57
C ASN A 23 -9.26 -1.18 -13.12
N LEU A 24 -8.20 -0.97 -12.34
CA LEU A 24 -7.02 -0.22 -12.76
C LEU A 24 -6.26 -0.93 -13.88
N SER A 25 -6.01 -2.23 -13.74
CA SER A 25 -5.30 -3.00 -14.77
C SER A 25 -6.10 -3.06 -16.07
N VAL A 26 -7.42 -3.20 -15.98
CA VAL A 26 -8.33 -3.22 -17.15
C VAL A 26 -8.32 -1.89 -17.89
N TRP A 27 -8.31 -0.75 -17.21
CA TRP A 27 -8.33 0.55 -17.88
C TRP A 27 -7.06 0.83 -18.68
N VAL A 28 -5.89 0.43 -18.17
CA VAL A 28 -4.62 0.53 -18.91
C VAL A 28 -4.63 -0.45 -20.10
N TYR A 29 -4.99 -1.71 -19.86
CA TYR A 29 -5.04 -2.74 -20.92
C TYR A 29 -6.00 -2.38 -22.06
N LYS A 30 -7.16 -1.79 -21.74
CA LYS A 30 -8.14 -1.32 -22.72
C LYS A 30 -7.84 0.06 -23.29
N GLN A 31 -6.67 0.63 -22.99
CA GLN A 31 -6.23 1.94 -23.46
C GLN A 31 -7.20 3.08 -23.12
N ARG A 32 -7.95 2.95 -22.03
CA ARG A 32 -8.81 4.03 -21.49
C ARG A 32 -7.96 5.12 -20.83
N VAL A 33 -6.80 4.73 -20.30
CA VAL A 33 -5.74 5.61 -19.79
C VAL A 33 -4.40 5.15 -20.33
N ALA A 34 -3.42 6.06 -20.38
CA ALA A 34 -2.08 5.75 -20.90
C ALA A 34 -1.21 4.94 -19.91
N ALA A 35 -1.44 5.12 -18.60
CA ALA A 35 -0.70 4.47 -17.54
C ALA A 35 -1.55 4.37 -16.27
N GLY A 36 -1.17 3.47 -15.36
CA GLY A 36 -1.76 3.31 -14.03
C GLY A 36 -0.66 3.08 -12.98
N ALA A 37 -0.97 3.41 -11.72
CA ALA A 37 -0.09 3.17 -10.59
C ALA A 37 -0.75 2.15 -9.64
N PHE A 38 -0.10 1.01 -9.44
CA PHE A 38 -0.55 -0.07 -8.54
C PHE A 38 0.63 -0.59 -7.72
N SER A 39 0.32 -1.25 -6.60
CA SER A 39 1.36 -1.89 -5.79
C SER A 39 2.00 -3.08 -6.51
N ASN A 40 3.22 -3.42 -6.12
CA ASN A 40 3.89 -4.65 -6.56
C ASN A 40 3.09 -5.92 -6.15
N PHE A 41 2.29 -5.88 -5.08
CA PHE A 41 1.39 -6.97 -4.71
C PHE A 41 0.29 -7.16 -5.77
N ASN A 42 -0.34 -6.09 -6.25
CA ASN A 42 -1.36 -6.19 -7.29
C ASN A 42 -0.77 -6.62 -8.63
N TRP A 43 0.42 -6.14 -9.00
CA TRP A 43 1.11 -6.59 -10.21
C TRP A 43 1.40 -8.10 -10.23
N ASN A 44 1.63 -8.69 -9.05
CA ASN A 44 1.97 -10.11 -8.90
C ASN A 44 0.78 -10.99 -8.53
N ASN A 45 -0.41 -10.41 -8.33
CA ASN A 45 -1.63 -11.15 -8.02
C ASN A 45 -2.46 -11.37 -9.29
N PRO A 46 -2.60 -12.62 -9.79
CA PRO A 46 -3.38 -12.90 -10.99
C PRO A 46 -4.87 -12.53 -10.89
N LYS A 47 -5.41 -12.34 -9.67
CA LYS A 47 -6.77 -11.84 -9.46
C LYS A 47 -6.91 -10.35 -9.77
N ASP A 48 -5.85 -9.57 -9.60
CA ASP A 48 -5.84 -8.12 -9.83
C ASP A 48 -5.28 -7.79 -11.22
N LEU A 49 -4.32 -8.60 -11.70
CA LEU A 49 -3.73 -8.50 -13.03
C LEU A 49 -3.61 -9.90 -13.67
N PRO A 50 -4.60 -10.31 -14.48
CA PRO A 50 -4.54 -11.56 -15.23
C PRO A 50 -3.32 -11.64 -16.15
N GLU A 51 -2.72 -12.84 -16.29
CA GLU A 51 -1.43 -13.02 -16.99
C GLU A 51 -1.48 -12.57 -18.46
N ASN A 52 -2.58 -12.86 -19.15
CA ASN A 52 -2.78 -12.43 -20.54
C ASN A 52 -2.80 -10.91 -20.72
N MET A 53 -3.21 -10.16 -19.69
CA MET A 53 -3.12 -8.70 -19.66
C MET A 53 -1.70 -8.28 -19.28
N LYS A 54 -1.11 -8.90 -18.27
CA LYS A 54 0.25 -8.62 -17.78
C LYS A 54 1.29 -8.66 -18.90
N GLU A 55 1.24 -9.69 -19.76
CA GLU A 55 2.12 -9.85 -20.92
C GLU A 55 2.05 -8.71 -21.94
N LYS A 56 0.98 -7.88 -21.90
CA LYS A 56 0.78 -6.73 -22.79
C LYS A 56 1.09 -5.40 -22.12
N LEU A 57 1.48 -5.42 -20.86
CA LEU A 57 1.83 -4.24 -20.08
C LEU A 57 3.34 -4.23 -19.79
N THR A 58 3.88 -3.07 -19.46
CA THR A 58 5.29 -2.93 -19.11
C THR A 58 5.43 -1.95 -17.95
N ILE A 59 6.26 -2.32 -16.96
CA ILE A 59 6.65 -1.41 -15.89
C ILE A 59 7.65 -0.41 -16.47
N PHE A 60 7.30 0.88 -16.49
CA PHE A 60 8.19 1.94 -16.93
C PHE A 60 8.84 2.72 -15.77
N HIS A 61 8.31 2.57 -14.55
CA HIS A 61 8.84 3.22 -13.35
C HIS A 61 8.43 2.45 -12.09
N ASN A 62 9.28 2.49 -11.06
CA ASN A 62 8.97 2.00 -9.71
C ASN A 62 9.18 3.14 -8.71
N SER A 63 8.21 3.35 -7.83
CA SER A 63 8.38 4.27 -6.69
C SER A 63 9.38 3.70 -5.67
N VAL A 64 9.79 4.53 -4.72
CA VAL A 64 10.56 4.06 -3.56
C VAL A 64 9.75 3.02 -2.77
N GLU A 65 10.44 2.03 -2.21
CA GLU A 65 9.82 1.07 -1.30
C GLU A 65 9.50 1.74 0.04
N ILE A 66 8.31 1.48 0.55
CA ILE A 66 7.83 1.97 1.84
C ILE A 66 7.30 0.79 2.67
N PRO A 67 7.32 0.87 4.01
CA PRO A 67 6.66 -0.12 4.85
C PRO A 67 5.19 -0.28 4.43
N ARG A 68 4.76 -1.53 4.21
CA ARG A 68 3.39 -1.85 3.77
C ARG A 68 2.35 -1.43 4.81
N ASP A 69 2.61 -1.82 6.07
CA ASP A 69 1.71 -1.63 7.19
C ASP A 69 2.48 -1.02 8.37
N LEU A 70 1.80 -0.19 9.16
CA LEU A 70 2.33 0.40 10.39
C LEU A 70 1.37 0.12 11.56
N VAL A 71 1.92 -0.29 12.69
CA VAL A 71 1.18 -0.34 13.96
C VAL A 71 1.33 1.02 14.64
N LEU A 72 0.21 1.73 14.79
CA LEU A 72 0.19 3.05 15.41
C LEU A 72 -0.38 2.98 16.82
N ALA A 73 0.24 3.72 17.75
CA ALA A 73 -0.25 3.86 19.12
C ALA A 73 -0.80 5.27 19.33
N SER A 74 -1.89 5.38 20.12
CA SER A 74 -2.45 6.68 20.49
C SER A 74 -1.39 7.56 21.17
N PRO A 75 -1.35 8.88 20.88
CA PRO A 75 -0.47 9.80 21.60
C PRO A 75 -0.75 9.83 23.10
N THR A 76 -2.00 9.60 23.52
CA THR A 76 -2.45 9.65 24.93
C THR A 76 -2.08 8.40 25.74
N LEU A 77 -1.67 7.31 25.10
CA LEU A 77 -1.29 6.09 25.80
C LEU A 77 0.04 6.29 26.55
N SER A 78 0.11 5.83 27.81
CA SER A 78 1.31 5.99 28.64
C SER A 78 2.55 5.36 27.99
N GLN A 79 3.73 5.94 28.19
CA GLN A 79 4.96 5.40 27.60
C GLN A 79 5.26 3.97 28.08
N SER A 80 4.96 3.67 29.36
CA SER A 80 5.12 2.33 29.91
C SER A 80 4.26 1.32 29.16
N THR A 81 2.99 1.64 28.94
CA THR A 81 2.06 0.76 28.22
C THR A 81 2.45 0.60 26.75
N LYS A 82 2.89 1.68 26.08
CA LYS A 82 3.41 1.61 24.70
C LYS A 82 4.60 0.64 24.60
N ASN A 83 5.54 0.72 25.54
CA ASN A 83 6.73 -0.13 25.54
C ASN A 83 6.37 -1.60 25.78
N GLU A 84 5.44 -1.88 26.70
CA GLU A 84 4.98 -3.23 27.00
C GLU A 84 4.28 -3.87 25.79
N ILE A 85 3.31 -3.17 25.20
CA ILE A 85 2.63 -3.64 23.98
C ILE A 85 3.65 -3.85 22.85
N THR A 86 4.57 -2.90 22.62
CA THR A 86 5.60 -3.04 21.59
C THR A 86 6.45 -4.28 21.82
N SER A 87 6.88 -4.55 23.06
CA SER A 87 7.66 -5.74 23.37
C SER A 87 6.87 -7.04 23.13
N ILE A 88 5.56 -7.04 23.37
CA ILE A 88 4.71 -8.21 23.11
C ILE A 88 4.62 -8.44 21.59
N LEU A 89 4.27 -7.41 20.83
CA LEU A 89 4.10 -7.49 19.37
C LEU A 89 5.38 -7.99 18.67
N LEU A 90 6.55 -7.50 19.09
CA LEU A 90 7.84 -7.89 18.53
C LEU A 90 8.26 -9.35 18.82
N LYS A 91 7.59 -10.01 19.76
CA LYS A 91 7.89 -11.41 20.16
C LYS A 91 6.78 -12.38 19.77
N MET A 92 5.74 -11.93 19.07
CA MET A 92 4.60 -12.79 18.73
C MET A 92 4.99 -13.97 17.83
N ASP A 93 6.04 -13.86 17.04
CA ASP A 93 6.54 -14.95 16.19
C ASP A 93 7.33 -16.02 16.97
N ALA A 94 7.50 -15.86 18.29
CA ALA A 94 8.24 -16.79 19.15
C ALA A 94 7.37 -17.80 19.91
N SER A 95 6.03 -17.71 19.85
CA SER A 95 5.12 -18.68 20.49
C SER A 95 4.01 -19.17 19.56
N PRO A 96 3.46 -20.38 19.77
CA PRO A 96 2.34 -20.90 18.97
C PRO A 96 1.11 -19.98 19.01
N GLU A 97 0.79 -19.43 20.19
CA GLU A 97 -0.35 -18.53 20.37
C GLU A 97 -0.13 -17.21 19.61
N GLY A 98 1.10 -16.67 19.65
CA GLY A 98 1.45 -15.47 18.92
C GLY A 98 1.43 -15.68 17.41
N LEU A 99 1.94 -16.82 16.91
CA LEU A 99 1.87 -17.19 15.50
C LEU A 99 0.42 -17.34 15.01
N HIS A 100 -0.45 -17.95 15.82
CA HIS A 100 -1.88 -18.05 15.51
C HIS A 100 -2.54 -16.66 15.47
N ALA A 101 -2.23 -15.79 16.43
CA ALA A 101 -2.75 -14.42 16.45
C ALA A 101 -2.28 -13.60 15.25
N LEU A 102 -1.02 -13.75 14.83
CA LEU A 102 -0.47 -13.10 13.63
C LEU A 102 -1.16 -13.61 12.35
N ASP A 103 -1.43 -14.90 12.25
CA ASP A 103 -2.11 -15.49 11.08
C ASP A 103 -3.55 -14.95 10.93
N VAL A 104 -4.31 -14.93 12.03
CA VAL A 104 -5.66 -14.31 12.06
C VAL A 104 -5.59 -12.81 11.77
N PHE A 105 -4.52 -12.13 12.20
CA PHE A 105 -4.29 -10.72 11.89
C PHE A 105 -3.72 -10.56 10.48
N GLN A 106 -4.60 -10.59 9.47
CA GLN A 106 -4.27 -10.30 8.07
C GLN A 106 -3.18 -11.21 7.46
N ASN A 107 -3.05 -12.47 7.94
CA ASN A 107 -1.98 -13.38 7.53
C ASN A 107 -0.57 -12.81 7.78
N THR A 108 -0.42 -11.99 8.83
CA THR A 108 0.87 -11.38 9.19
C THR A 108 1.88 -12.47 9.53
N LYS A 109 3.12 -12.35 9.02
CA LYS A 109 4.18 -13.32 9.33
C LYS A 109 4.99 -12.92 10.57
N ARG A 110 5.19 -11.63 10.76
CA ARG A 110 5.90 -11.05 11.91
C ARG A 110 5.62 -9.57 12.02
N ILE A 111 5.78 -9.03 13.22
CA ILE A 111 5.90 -7.59 13.46
C ILE A 111 7.36 -7.31 13.79
N SER A 112 7.92 -6.24 13.22
CA SER A 112 9.32 -5.88 13.40
C SER A 112 9.48 -4.39 13.70
N ALA A 113 10.59 -4.02 14.32
CA ALA A 113 10.89 -2.62 14.60
C ALA A 113 11.19 -1.87 13.31
N LEU A 114 10.84 -0.58 13.26
CA LEU A 114 11.22 0.29 12.16
C LEU A 114 12.74 0.41 12.08
N THR A 115 13.29 0.15 10.91
CA THR A 115 14.71 0.40 10.62
C THR A 115 14.93 1.87 10.24
N PRO A 116 16.17 2.39 10.31
CA PRO A 116 16.49 3.73 9.81
C PRO A 116 16.10 3.95 8.34
N ASP A 117 16.26 2.93 7.49
CA ASP A 117 15.90 2.99 6.08
C ASP A 117 14.38 3.11 5.88
N MET A 118 13.60 2.35 6.67
CA MET A 118 12.13 2.47 6.68
C MET A 118 11.69 3.85 7.16
N ALA A 119 12.34 4.40 8.18
CA ALA A 119 12.03 5.76 8.65
C ALA A 119 12.30 6.82 7.57
N THR A 120 13.40 6.65 6.83
CA THR A 120 13.78 7.53 5.71
C THR A 120 12.78 7.43 4.55
N SER A 121 12.31 6.23 4.19
CA SER A 121 11.31 6.09 3.13
C SER A 121 9.95 6.69 3.53
N LEU A 122 9.57 6.59 4.81
CA LEU A 122 8.36 7.25 5.34
C LEU A 122 8.42 8.79 5.26
N ASP A 123 9.61 9.41 5.29
CA ASP A 123 9.72 10.86 5.04
C ASP A 123 9.29 11.25 3.62
N THR A 124 9.48 10.36 2.64
CA THR A 124 9.00 10.57 1.27
C THR A 124 7.47 10.63 1.25
N VAL A 125 6.82 9.76 2.01
CA VAL A 125 5.36 9.75 2.16
C VAL A 125 4.87 11.03 2.82
N ARG A 126 5.50 11.45 3.93
CA ARG A 126 5.10 12.70 4.65
C ARG A 126 5.16 13.93 3.76
N LYS A 127 6.19 14.05 2.91
CA LYS A 127 6.34 15.18 1.97
C LYS A 127 5.25 15.15 0.88
N SER A 128 4.75 13.98 0.54
CA SER A 128 3.80 13.76 -0.56
C SER A 128 2.33 13.77 -0.14
N VAL A 129 2.01 13.53 1.14
CA VAL A 129 0.63 13.51 1.66
C VAL A 129 -0.13 14.81 1.36
N ASN A 130 0.56 15.95 1.33
CA ASN A 130 -0.05 17.25 1.00
C ASN A 130 -0.48 17.37 -0.47
N LEU A 131 -0.11 16.42 -1.33
CA LEU A 131 -0.50 16.37 -2.74
C LEU A 131 -1.83 15.63 -2.93
N LEU A 132 -2.31 14.89 -1.92
CA LEU A 132 -3.58 14.20 -2.00
C LEU A 132 -4.73 15.21 -1.93
N PRO A 133 -5.81 15.00 -2.71
CA PRO A 133 -7.03 15.78 -2.56
C PRO A 133 -7.48 15.73 -1.09
N LYS A 134 -7.86 16.86 -0.52
CA LYS A 134 -8.51 16.84 0.80
C LYS A 134 -9.84 16.12 0.65
N ALA A 135 -10.06 15.09 1.45
CA ALA A 135 -11.39 14.52 1.60
C ALA A 135 -12.34 15.62 2.09
N ASN A 136 -13.45 15.83 1.37
CA ASN A 136 -14.53 16.73 1.76
C ASN A 136 -15.35 16.11 2.89
#